data_AF-A0A9W9J802-F1
#
_entry.id   AF-A0A9W9J802-F1
#
_cell.length_a   1.000
_cell.length_b   1.000
_cell.length_c   1.000
_cell.angle_alpha   90.00
_cell.angle_beta   90.00
_cell.angle_gamma   90.00
#
_symmetry.space_group_name_H-M   'P 1'
#
loop_
_entity.id
_entity.type
_entity.pdbx_description
1 polymer ?
#
loop_
_entity_poly.entity_id
_entity_poly.type
_entity_poly.pdbx_seq_one_letter_code
_entity_poly.pdbx_strand_id
1 'polypeptide(L)'
;MPSPFLTPGSSAGPDNIALLHLRRDQTIPTILRTYDDQNLGYKEGKVSNTRFGSFPHSTLIGQPWGSQIPASKVDTGSRGRKGPTKRKAEELDTPGTTTGAEDDTSSLKTPVAAGSGFLHLMYPTPESWTLSLPHRTQVVYTPDYSYILHRLRARAGGTVIEAGAGSGSFTHAAVRAVFNGYPQEQLANKKQRLGKVCSFEFHEQRAAAVRQEISDHGLNGLVEVTHRDVYEDGFLLGDPKTGKSPKANAIFLDLPAPWLALKHLVRRPASGAESPLDPGSTAYLCTFSPCLEQAERTIRIMRQLSWLNISMVEVNHNRIDVKRERIGLDCEGIRGATVYPRTVEEAVVKLQEDDQRAKRLRQAHYDGKENDPEIQEFKARASKDSSAQTSSAPSYSQGRLIHRSEPELKTHTSYLVFAVLPREWTEDDEQKCRQQWPSQKLDAPEPKSGKSRRQAKREAKERCLQEVKAEEQEQPAEEKNEA
;
A
#
# COMPACT_ATOMS: atom_id res chain seq x y z
N MET A 1 13.30 -9.26 16.96
CA MET A 1 11.97 -9.00 17.54
C MET A 1 10.93 -9.09 16.44
N PRO A 2 9.72 -9.60 16.73
CA PRO A 2 8.62 -9.59 15.77
C PRO A 2 8.27 -8.16 15.36
N SER A 3 7.94 -7.97 14.09
CA SER A 3 7.52 -6.67 13.56
C SER A 3 6.10 -6.34 14.03
N PRO A 4 5.86 -5.14 14.60
CA PRO A 4 4.52 -4.70 14.96
C PRO A 4 3.58 -4.52 13.75
N PHE A 5 4.11 -4.48 12.52
CA PHE A 5 3.32 -4.48 11.28
C PHE A 5 2.64 -5.83 10.97
N LEU A 6 3.17 -6.93 11.52
CA LEU A 6 2.76 -8.29 11.17
C LEU A 6 2.15 -9.02 12.37
N THR A 7 2.76 -8.86 13.54
CA THR A 7 2.33 -9.48 14.79
C THR A 7 2.31 -8.43 15.90
N PRO A 8 1.37 -7.46 15.84
CA PRO A 8 1.24 -6.48 16.91
C PRO A 8 0.87 -7.20 18.21
N GLY A 9 1.68 -7.03 19.26
CA GLY A 9 1.32 -7.46 20.62
C GLY A 9 0.13 -6.67 21.16
N SER A 10 -0.29 -6.92 22.40
CA SER A 10 -1.43 -6.22 23.02
C SER A 10 -1.17 -4.75 23.35
N SER A 11 0.10 -4.36 23.51
CA SER A 11 0.50 -3.03 23.96
C SER A 11 1.72 -2.51 23.21
N ALA A 12 1.92 -1.20 23.27
CA ALA A 12 3.06 -0.52 22.68
C ALA A 12 4.34 -0.81 23.47
N GLY A 13 5.34 -1.40 22.82
CA GLY A 13 6.63 -1.75 23.43
C GLY A 13 7.70 -0.67 23.22
N PRO A 14 8.79 -0.67 24.02
CA PRO A 14 9.97 0.13 23.73
C PRO A 14 10.64 -0.35 22.43
N ASP A 15 11.31 0.56 21.74
CA ASP A 15 12.02 0.39 20.47
C ASP A 15 11.16 -0.09 19.29
N ASN A 16 9.84 -0.13 19.47
CA ASN A 16 8.89 -0.42 18.41
C ASN A 16 8.39 0.87 17.76
N ILE A 17 8.13 0.79 16.45
CA ILE A 17 7.41 1.84 15.75
C ILE A 17 5.93 1.86 16.15
N ALA A 18 5.44 3.07 16.41
CA ALA A 18 4.05 3.38 16.71
C ALA A 18 3.56 4.51 15.82
N LEU A 19 2.24 4.54 15.58
CA LEU A 19 1.60 5.61 14.83
C LEU A 19 0.77 6.49 15.76
N LEU A 20 1.17 7.75 15.86
CA LEU A 20 0.48 8.77 16.64
C LEU A 20 -0.64 9.38 15.79
N HIS A 21 -1.85 8.89 15.96
CA HIS A 21 -3.01 9.36 15.20
C HIS A 21 -3.62 10.61 15.84
N LEU A 22 -3.49 11.75 15.17
CA LEU A 22 -3.93 13.05 15.70
C LEU A 22 -5.30 13.45 15.17
N ARG A 23 -5.49 13.32 13.85
CA ARG A 23 -6.75 13.54 13.14
C ARG A 23 -6.77 12.69 11.88
N ARG A 24 -7.92 12.64 11.20
CA ARG A 24 -8.23 11.76 10.07
C ARG A 24 -7.09 11.58 9.05
N ASP A 25 -6.45 12.67 8.65
CA ASP A 25 -5.36 12.67 7.64
C ASP A 25 -4.04 13.18 8.22
N GLN A 26 -3.84 13.06 9.53
CA GLN A 26 -2.60 13.43 10.20
C GLN A 26 -2.22 12.37 11.22
N THR A 27 -1.26 11.54 10.80
CA THR A 27 -0.66 10.50 11.62
C THR A 27 0.85 10.71 11.58
N ILE A 28 1.51 10.63 12.73
CA ILE A 28 2.96 10.80 12.84
C ILE A 28 3.58 9.46 13.24
N PRO A 29 4.49 8.88 12.44
CA PRO A 29 5.21 7.70 12.84
C PRO A 29 6.33 8.08 13.82
N THR A 30 6.51 7.28 14.86
CA THR A 30 7.60 7.48 15.82
C THR A 30 8.08 6.15 16.37
N ILE A 31 9.39 6.02 16.55
CA ILE A 31 9.97 4.90 17.29
C ILE A 31 9.90 5.25 18.77
N LEU A 32 9.16 4.44 19.54
CA LEU A 32 9.05 4.59 20.97
C LEU A 32 10.41 4.30 21.61
N ARG A 33 10.92 5.22 22.43
CA ARG A 33 12.23 5.07 23.08
C ARG A 33 12.05 5.46 24.53
N THR A 34 12.74 4.76 25.42
CA THR A 34 12.80 5.10 26.85
C THR A 34 13.83 6.20 27.14
N TYR A 35 14.72 6.48 26.19
CA TYR A 35 15.77 7.49 26.28
C TYR A 35 15.65 8.52 25.14
N ASP A 36 16.23 9.70 25.35
CA ASP A 36 16.28 10.77 24.36
C ASP A 36 17.45 10.53 23.39
N ASP A 37 17.17 9.87 22.27
CA ASP A 37 18.13 9.56 21.22
C ASP A 37 18.62 10.82 20.46
N GLN A 38 17.84 11.90 20.50
CA GLN A 38 18.15 13.15 19.82
C GLN A 38 18.75 14.21 20.75
N ASN A 39 18.90 13.90 22.05
CA ASN A 39 19.38 14.82 23.08
C ASN A 39 18.68 16.18 23.02
N LEU A 40 17.36 16.17 22.81
CA LEU A 40 16.51 17.37 22.85
C LEU A 40 16.45 17.97 24.28
N GLY A 41 16.88 17.20 25.28
CA GLY A 41 17.18 17.65 26.62
C GLY A 41 15.96 17.77 27.52
N TYR A 42 14.82 17.20 27.13
CA TYR A 42 13.61 17.16 27.97
C TYR A 42 13.87 16.36 29.24
N LYS A 43 13.33 16.85 30.38
CA LYS A 43 13.47 16.14 31.67
C LYS A 43 12.70 14.82 31.69
N GLU A 44 11.71 14.69 30.81
CA GLU A 44 10.83 13.54 30.64
C GLU A 44 11.35 12.51 29.62
N GLY A 45 12.55 12.72 29.03
CA GLY A 45 13.15 11.83 28.02
C GLY A 45 12.73 12.17 26.59
N LYS A 46 12.49 11.17 25.73
CA LYS A 46 12.03 11.43 24.37
C LYS A 46 10.59 11.95 24.36
N VAL A 47 10.35 13.09 23.73
CA VAL A 47 9.02 13.73 23.66
C VAL A 47 8.64 13.99 22.21
N SER A 48 7.44 13.51 21.82
CA SER A 48 6.82 13.84 20.54
C SER A 48 5.96 15.10 20.68
N ASN A 49 6.34 16.18 20.01
CA ASN A 49 5.62 17.45 20.06
C ASN A 49 4.67 17.61 18.86
N THR A 50 3.47 18.09 19.12
CA THR A 50 2.45 18.35 18.09
C THR A 50 1.69 19.64 18.38
N ARG A 51 0.90 20.12 17.40
CA ARG A 51 -0.05 21.23 17.61
C ARG A 51 -1.13 20.96 18.67
N PHE A 52 -1.31 19.69 19.06
CA PHE A 52 -2.30 19.27 20.05
C PHE A 52 -1.68 19.01 21.43
N GLY A 53 -0.37 19.25 21.59
CA GLY A 53 0.35 19.08 22.84
C GLY A 53 1.62 18.23 22.70
N SER A 54 2.26 18.01 23.84
CA SER A 54 3.51 17.25 23.98
C SER A 54 3.24 15.89 24.59
N PHE A 55 3.86 14.85 24.03
CA PHE A 55 3.63 13.45 24.38
C PHE A 55 4.96 12.76 24.68
N PRO A 56 5.36 12.67 25.96
CA PRO A 56 6.53 11.91 26.37
C PRO A 56 6.36 10.42 26.06
N HIS A 57 7.40 9.78 25.54
CA HIS A 57 7.32 8.37 25.12
C HIS A 57 7.09 7.43 26.31
N SER A 58 7.49 7.84 27.52
CA SER A 58 7.19 7.16 28.77
C SER A 58 5.67 7.04 29.06
N THR A 59 4.83 7.94 28.54
CA THR A 59 3.36 7.82 28.66
C THR A 59 2.73 6.95 27.58
N LEU A 60 3.48 6.61 26.53
CA LEU A 60 3.01 5.81 25.38
C LEU A 60 3.38 4.34 25.55
N ILE A 61 4.59 4.07 26.06
CA ILE A 61 5.10 2.71 26.27
C ILE A 61 4.25 2.00 27.34
N GLY A 62 3.92 0.74 27.09
CA GLY A 62 3.09 -0.10 27.95
C GLY A 62 1.58 0.10 27.74
N GLN A 63 1.15 1.14 27.03
CA GLN A 63 -0.27 1.38 26.78
C GLN A 63 -0.83 0.40 25.75
N PRO A 64 -2.08 -0.08 25.92
CA PRO A 64 -2.75 -0.88 24.90
C PRO A 64 -2.89 -0.12 23.59
N TRP A 65 -2.80 -0.81 22.45
CA TRP A 65 -3.07 -0.18 21.16
C TRP A 65 -4.53 0.30 21.05
N GLY A 66 -4.74 1.44 20.40
CA GLY A 66 -6.02 2.13 20.30
C GLY A 66 -6.30 3.10 21.47
N SER A 67 -5.46 3.11 22.50
CA SER A 67 -5.66 3.99 23.66
C SER A 67 -5.62 5.47 23.28
N GLN A 68 -6.56 6.24 23.84
CA GLN A 68 -6.54 7.70 23.78
C GLN A 68 -5.59 8.22 24.86
N ILE A 69 -4.53 8.91 24.46
CA ILE A 69 -3.51 9.43 25.38
C ILE A 69 -3.65 10.94 25.48
N PRO A 70 -3.86 11.51 26.68
CA PRO A 70 -3.89 12.95 26.88
C PRO A 70 -2.49 13.56 26.72
N ALA A 71 -2.43 14.81 26.26
CA ALA A 71 -1.18 15.56 26.23
C ALA A 71 -0.62 15.77 27.65
N SER A 72 0.69 15.97 27.75
CA SER A 72 1.39 16.28 29.01
C SER A 72 1.88 17.73 29.06
N LYS A 73 1.96 18.29 30.27
CA LYS A 73 2.60 19.58 30.55
C LYS A 73 4.12 19.39 30.48
N VAL A 74 4.68 19.72 29.33
CA VAL A 74 6.13 19.72 29.09
C VAL A 74 6.58 21.15 28.83
N ASP A 75 7.71 21.56 29.41
CA ASP A 75 8.29 22.87 29.14
C ASP A 75 8.96 22.90 27.76
N THR A 76 8.18 23.29 26.75
CA THR A 76 8.63 23.47 25.37
C THR A 76 9.04 24.93 25.07
N GLY A 77 8.63 25.89 25.92
CA GLY A 77 8.68 27.32 25.63
C GLY A 77 9.97 28.01 26.07
N SER A 78 10.60 27.58 27.17
CA SER A 78 11.83 28.21 27.68
C SER A 78 13.07 27.94 26.81
N ARG A 79 12.96 27.03 25.81
CA ARG A 79 14.11 26.48 25.06
C ARG A 79 14.15 26.83 23.57
N GLY A 80 13.05 27.23 22.96
CA GLY A 80 13.03 27.68 21.55
C GLY A 80 13.85 28.96 21.26
N ARG A 81 14.33 29.65 22.29
CA ARG A 81 15.18 30.86 22.19
C ARG A 81 16.68 30.62 22.34
N LYS A 82 17.12 29.43 22.77
CA LYS A 82 18.55 29.12 22.85
C LYS A 82 18.98 28.38 21.58
N GLY A 83 19.45 29.14 20.59
CA GLY A 83 20.21 28.60 19.47
C GLY A 83 21.45 27.82 19.95
N PRO A 84 22.11 27.06 19.07
CA PRO A 84 23.20 26.17 19.44
C PRO A 84 24.32 26.99 20.09
N THR A 85 24.52 26.77 21.38
CA THR A 85 25.64 27.37 22.12
C THR A 85 26.94 26.86 21.51
N LYS A 86 27.60 27.72 20.74
CA LYS A 86 29.06 27.65 20.53
C LYS A 86 29.69 27.55 21.92
N ARG A 87 30.23 26.38 22.26
CA ARG A 87 31.19 26.26 23.36
C ARG A 87 32.41 27.08 22.93
N LYS A 88 32.53 28.29 23.44
CA LYS A 88 33.79 29.03 23.42
C LYS A 88 34.54 28.54 24.66
N ALA A 89 35.61 27.78 24.41
CA ALA A 89 36.63 27.55 25.42
C ALA A 89 37.27 28.90 25.78
N GLU A 90 37.60 29.06 27.06
CA GLU A 90 38.28 30.18 27.75
C GLU A 90 37.39 30.86 28.79
N GLU A 91 37.46 30.35 30.03
CA GLU A 91 37.88 31.12 31.21
C GLU A 91 37.89 30.16 32.41
N LEU A 92 39.09 29.66 32.71
CA LEU A 92 39.49 29.23 34.04
C LEU A 92 39.72 30.50 34.90
N ASP A 93 39.47 30.35 36.19
CA ASP A 93 39.82 31.24 37.31
C ASP A 93 38.84 32.36 37.68
N THR A 94 37.93 32.05 38.61
CA THR A 94 37.75 32.80 39.88
C THR A 94 36.82 32.05 40.85
N PRO A 95 37.14 31.97 42.16
CA PRO A 95 36.34 31.22 43.12
C PRO A 95 35.28 32.09 43.82
N GLY A 96 34.10 31.51 44.03
CA GLY A 96 33.15 31.94 45.05
C GLY A 96 31.92 32.70 44.55
N THR A 97 30.79 32.01 44.48
CA THR A 97 29.57 32.37 45.23
C THR A 97 28.65 31.14 45.25
N THR A 98 28.42 30.62 46.44
CA THR A 98 27.48 29.53 46.73
C THR A 98 26.04 29.98 46.55
N THR A 99 25.38 29.50 45.51
CA THR A 99 23.91 29.36 45.47
C THR A 99 23.54 28.06 44.78
N GLY A 100 23.21 27.05 45.59
CA GLY A 100 22.34 25.92 45.27
C GLY A 100 22.52 25.26 43.91
N ALA A 101 23.65 24.58 43.70
CA ALA A 101 23.66 23.44 42.80
C ALA A 101 22.90 22.31 43.51
N GLU A 102 21.60 22.20 43.26
CA GLU A 102 20.92 20.93 43.47
C GLU A 102 21.52 19.94 42.47
N ASP A 103 22.23 18.95 42.99
CA ASP A 103 22.57 17.71 42.33
C ASP A 103 21.28 17.04 41.80
N ASP A 104 20.85 17.41 40.59
CA ASP A 104 19.71 16.78 39.89
C ASP A 104 20.21 15.42 39.35
N THR A 105 20.29 14.46 40.27
CA THR A 105 20.52 13.04 40.02
C THR A 105 19.55 12.53 38.95
N SER A 106 20.08 12.32 37.74
CA SER A 106 19.69 11.45 36.62
C SER A 106 18.39 10.62 36.71
N SER A 107 17.26 11.22 37.07
CA SER A 107 15.96 10.55 37.15
C SER A 107 14.97 11.30 36.27
N LEU A 108 14.35 10.58 35.34
CA LEU A 108 13.39 11.17 34.40
C LEU A 108 12.16 11.68 35.17
N LYS A 109 11.77 12.92 34.89
CA LYS A 109 10.60 13.54 35.52
C LYS A 109 9.32 12.83 35.07
N THR A 110 8.44 12.49 36.02
CA THR A 110 7.13 11.90 35.72
C THR A 110 6.24 12.91 34.98
N PRO A 111 5.70 12.57 33.80
CA PRO A 111 4.81 13.45 33.05
C PRO A 111 3.50 13.75 33.78
N VAL A 112 3.02 14.99 33.71
CA VAL A 112 1.73 15.42 34.27
C VAL A 112 0.78 15.79 33.14
N ALA A 113 -0.45 15.28 33.16
CA ALA A 113 -1.43 15.55 32.11
C ALA A 113 -1.75 17.06 31.96
N ALA A 114 -1.88 17.50 30.72
CA ALA A 114 -2.35 18.83 30.34
C ALA A 114 -3.89 18.91 30.38
N GLY A 115 -4.43 20.13 30.39
CA GLY A 115 -5.87 20.37 30.48
C GLY A 115 -6.65 20.13 29.17
N SER A 116 -5.96 19.97 28.04
CA SER A 116 -6.57 19.71 26.73
C SER A 116 -5.56 19.06 25.78
N GLY A 117 -6.08 18.45 24.70
CA GLY A 117 -5.28 17.77 23.69
C GLY A 117 -5.11 16.27 23.97
N PHE A 118 -5.23 15.47 22.91
CA PHE A 118 -5.04 14.03 22.96
C PHE A 118 -4.57 13.50 21.60
N LEU A 119 -4.07 12.27 21.60
CA LEU A 119 -3.84 11.46 20.41
C LEU A 119 -4.38 10.04 20.62
N HIS A 120 -4.51 9.27 19.55
CA HIS A 120 -4.71 7.82 19.64
C HIS A 120 -3.42 7.10 19.27
N LEU A 121 -3.01 6.16 20.11
CA LEU A 121 -1.81 5.35 19.90
C LEU A 121 -2.18 4.11 19.08
N MET A 122 -1.78 4.06 17.81
CA MET A 122 -2.13 2.98 16.90
C MET A 122 -0.92 2.10 16.59
N TYR A 123 -1.13 0.79 16.47
CA TYR A 123 -0.11 -0.09 15.91
C TYR A 123 0.05 0.22 14.41
N PRO A 124 1.25 0.05 13.86
CA PRO A 124 1.51 0.33 12.46
C PRO A 124 0.82 -0.69 11.55
N THR A 125 0.15 -0.21 10.51
CA THR A 125 -0.29 -1.03 9.37
C THR A 125 0.31 -0.47 8.09
N PRO A 126 0.51 -1.28 7.05
CA PRO A 126 0.90 -0.76 5.73
C PRO A 126 0.03 0.40 5.25
N GLU A 127 -1.28 0.37 5.44
CA GLU A 127 -2.20 1.45 5.04
C GLU A 127 -1.95 2.74 5.80
N SER A 128 -1.86 2.65 7.12
CA SER A 128 -1.64 3.81 7.97
C SER A 128 -0.22 4.37 7.82
N TRP A 129 0.76 3.50 7.57
CA TRP A 129 2.13 3.86 7.20
C TRP A 129 2.16 4.63 5.89
N THR A 130 1.51 4.13 4.83
CA THR A 130 1.39 4.81 3.52
C THR A 130 0.88 6.24 3.67
N LEU A 131 -0.09 6.48 4.56
CA LEU A 131 -0.65 7.81 4.82
C LEU A 131 0.29 8.72 5.62
N SER A 132 1.25 8.16 6.35
CA SER A 132 2.17 8.89 7.22
C SER A 132 3.59 9.04 6.66
N LEU A 133 3.85 8.48 5.48
CA LEU A 133 5.16 8.49 4.85
C LEU A 133 5.63 9.91 4.54
N PRO A 134 6.91 10.25 4.80
CA PRO A 134 7.50 11.43 4.20
C PRO A 134 7.56 11.22 2.68
N HIS A 135 6.86 12.07 1.92
CA HIS A 135 6.85 11.99 0.45
C HIS A 135 8.24 12.31 -0.11
N ARG A 136 9.06 11.28 -0.36
CA ARG A 136 10.40 11.40 -0.99
C ARG A 136 10.35 11.14 -2.49
N THR A 137 9.42 10.30 -2.93
CA THR A 137 9.22 9.87 -4.33
C THR A 137 7.74 9.77 -4.62
N GLN A 138 7.38 9.37 -5.85
CA GLN A 138 6.05 8.83 -6.13
C GLN A 138 5.76 7.67 -5.16
N VAL A 139 4.54 7.64 -4.64
CA VAL A 139 4.07 6.63 -3.67
C VAL A 139 2.91 5.87 -4.28
N VAL A 140 3.00 4.53 -4.25
CA VAL A 140 1.86 3.66 -4.56
C VAL A 140 0.92 3.66 -3.35
N TYR A 141 -0.32 4.11 -3.55
CA TYR A 141 -1.33 4.21 -2.49
C TYR A 141 -2.15 2.92 -2.35
N THR A 142 -2.91 2.81 -1.25
CA THR A 142 -3.70 1.64 -0.91
C THR A 142 -4.61 1.09 -2.00
N PRO A 143 -5.37 1.92 -2.75
CA PRO A 143 -6.22 1.40 -3.83
C PRO A 143 -5.41 0.65 -4.89
N ASP A 144 -4.28 1.23 -5.32
CA ASP A 144 -3.41 0.62 -6.32
C ASP A 144 -2.74 -0.64 -5.79
N TYR A 145 -2.00 -0.58 -4.67
CA TYR A 145 -1.25 -1.75 -4.22
C TYR A 145 -2.14 -2.89 -3.75
N SER A 146 -3.34 -2.62 -3.23
CA SER A 146 -4.27 -3.68 -2.85
C SER A 146 -4.77 -4.44 -4.07
N TYR A 147 -5.11 -3.70 -5.15
CA TYR A 147 -5.50 -4.29 -6.42
C TYR A 147 -4.33 -5.03 -7.09
N ILE A 148 -3.13 -4.45 -7.08
CA ILE A 148 -1.91 -5.07 -7.61
C ILE A 148 -1.61 -6.38 -6.88
N LEU A 149 -1.50 -6.37 -5.56
CA LEU A 149 -1.18 -7.57 -4.77
C LEU A 149 -2.23 -8.67 -4.96
N HIS A 150 -3.50 -8.30 -5.04
CA HIS A 150 -4.59 -9.24 -5.32
C HIS A 150 -4.43 -9.87 -6.72
N ARG A 151 -4.23 -9.05 -7.75
CA ARG A 151 -4.14 -9.52 -9.15
C ARG A 151 -2.83 -10.26 -9.45
N LEU A 152 -1.75 -9.93 -8.75
CA LEU A 152 -0.48 -10.67 -8.75
C LEU A 152 -0.54 -11.98 -7.97
N ARG A 153 -1.65 -12.28 -7.28
CA ARG A 153 -1.81 -13.45 -6.43
C ARG A 153 -0.73 -13.55 -5.35
N ALA A 154 -0.34 -12.41 -4.77
CA ALA A 154 0.56 -12.38 -3.62
C ALA A 154 -0.08 -13.19 -2.48
N ARG A 155 0.66 -14.17 -1.95
CA ARG A 155 0.17 -15.12 -0.96
C ARG A 155 1.27 -15.56 -0.01
N ALA A 156 0.85 -16.00 1.17
CA ALA A 156 1.69 -16.63 2.19
C ALA A 156 2.71 -17.61 1.58
N GLY A 157 4.00 -17.40 1.86
CA GLY A 157 5.10 -18.26 1.38
C GLY A 157 5.61 -17.94 -0.04
N GLY A 158 4.97 -17.01 -0.76
CA GLY A 158 5.42 -16.55 -2.07
C GLY A 158 6.60 -15.57 -1.98
N THR A 159 7.34 -15.42 -3.09
CA THR A 159 8.38 -14.40 -3.20
C THR A 159 7.98 -13.31 -4.19
N VAL A 160 8.06 -12.06 -3.73
CA VAL A 160 7.78 -10.86 -4.53
C VAL A 160 9.09 -10.18 -4.90
N ILE A 161 9.26 -9.83 -6.17
CA ILE A 161 10.25 -8.82 -6.60
C ILE A 161 9.54 -7.48 -6.68
N GLU A 162 10.16 -6.46 -6.12
CA GLU A 162 9.80 -5.06 -6.30
C GLU A 162 11.02 -4.34 -6.86
N ALA A 163 10.85 -3.52 -7.90
CA ALA A 163 11.92 -2.62 -8.33
C ALA A 163 11.39 -1.22 -8.57
N GLY A 164 12.09 -0.29 -7.91
CA GLY A 164 11.55 0.95 -7.40
C GLY A 164 11.11 0.80 -5.94
N ALA A 165 12.05 0.61 -4.99
CA ALA A 165 11.70 0.56 -3.56
C ALA A 165 11.02 1.87 -3.11
N GLY A 166 11.45 3.00 -3.68
CA GLY A 166 10.82 4.29 -3.50
C GLY A 166 10.76 4.70 -2.03
N SER A 167 9.55 4.99 -1.54
CA SER A 167 9.30 5.34 -0.13
C SER A 167 8.87 4.13 0.73
N GLY A 168 8.97 2.90 0.21
CA GLY A 168 8.68 1.68 0.96
C GLY A 168 7.19 1.37 1.20
N SER A 169 6.26 2.11 0.59
CA SER A 169 4.80 1.90 0.75
C SER A 169 4.38 0.50 0.29
N PHE A 170 4.71 0.15 -0.96
CA PHE A 170 4.36 -1.15 -1.53
C PHE A 170 5.13 -2.28 -0.81
N THR A 171 6.40 -2.07 -0.46
CA THR A 171 7.21 -3.03 0.31
C THR A 171 6.51 -3.51 1.59
N HIS A 172 5.92 -2.60 2.39
CA HIS A 172 5.20 -2.95 3.62
C HIS A 172 3.91 -3.73 3.35
N ALA A 173 3.18 -3.37 2.30
CA ALA A 173 1.97 -4.09 1.90
C ALA A 173 2.31 -5.50 1.37
N ALA A 174 3.36 -5.61 0.56
CA ALA A 174 3.83 -6.84 -0.05
C ALA A 174 4.34 -7.84 1.00
N VAL A 175 5.14 -7.39 1.97
CA VAL A 175 5.68 -8.28 3.01
C VAL A 175 4.55 -8.87 3.86
N ARG A 176 3.54 -8.07 4.21
CA ARG A 176 2.35 -8.56 4.92
C ARG A 176 1.56 -9.57 4.08
N ALA A 177 1.43 -9.35 2.78
CA ALA A 177 0.69 -10.25 1.89
C ALA A 177 1.35 -11.64 1.74
N VAL A 178 2.69 -11.70 1.79
CA VAL A 178 3.44 -12.97 1.67
C VAL A 178 3.83 -13.60 3.01
N PHE A 179 3.63 -12.90 4.12
CA PHE A 179 4.05 -13.35 5.44
C PHE A 179 3.37 -14.67 5.84
N ASN A 180 4.16 -15.60 6.37
CA ASN A 180 3.69 -16.89 6.87
C ASN A 180 4.53 -17.43 8.07
N GLY A 181 5.24 -16.54 8.77
CA GLY A 181 6.10 -16.85 9.92
C GLY A 181 7.47 -16.18 9.82
N TYR A 182 8.16 -16.06 10.97
CA TYR A 182 9.52 -15.53 11.02
C TYR A 182 10.56 -16.63 10.76
N PRO A 183 11.71 -16.30 10.13
CA PRO A 183 12.80 -17.27 9.91
C PRO A 183 13.28 -17.98 11.18
N GLN A 184 13.24 -17.29 12.33
CA GLN A 184 13.71 -17.81 13.61
C GLN A 184 12.73 -18.81 14.27
N GLU A 185 11.46 -18.82 13.86
CA GLU A 185 10.40 -19.67 14.43
C GLU A 185 10.26 -21.01 13.69
N GLN A 186 11.07 -21.25 12.66
CA GLN A 186 11.02 -22.52 11.93
C GLN A 186 11.53 -23.67 12.80
N LEU A 187 10.61 -24.46 13.35
CA LEU A 187 10.88 -25.83 13.77
C LEU A 187 11.48 -26.59 12.58
N ALA A 188 12.66 -27.18 12.77
CA ALA A 188 13.53 -27.79 11.75
C ALA A 188 12.87 -28.86 10.83
N ASN A 189 11.62 -29.25 11.08
CA ASN A 189 10.93 -30.38 10.44
C ASN A 189 9.95 -30.01 9.33
N LYS A 190 9.71 -28.73 8.99
CA LYS A 190 8.83 -28.35 7.87
C LYS A 190 9.60 -27.75 6.69
N LYS A 191 9.54 -28.40 5.52
CA LYS A 191 9.92 -27.87 4.18
C LYS A 191 9.04 -26.68 3.73
N GLN A 192 8.58 -25.83 4.64
CA GLN A 192 7.70 -24.72 4.32
C GLN A 192 8.53 -23.53 3.85
N ARG A 193 8.30 -23.09 2.61
CA ARG A 193 8.92 -21.88 2.07
C ARG A 193 8.35 -20.65 2.78
N LEU A 194 9.23 -19.80 3.30
CA LEU A 194 8.84 -18.53 3.90
C LEU A 194 8.62 -17.47 2.83
N GLY A 195 7.65 -16.61 3.08
CA GLY A 195 7.40 -15.45 2.24
C GLY A 195 8.55 -14.45 2.30
N LYS A 196 8.86 -13.85 1.16
CA LYS A 196 9.97 -12.90 1.07
C LYS A 196 9.70 -11.81 0.04
N VAL A 197 10.14 -10.59 0.34
CA VAL A 197 10.16 -9.48 -0.61
C VAL A 197 11.61 -9.15 -0.96
N CYS A 198 11.93 -9.15 -2.24
CA CYS A 198 13.24 -8.75 -2.77
C CYS A 198 13.04 -7.39 -3.44
N SER A 199 13.47 -6.33 -2.77
CA SER A 199 13.27 -4.94 -3.21
C SER A 199 14.57 -4.39 -3.79
N PHE A 200 14.51 -3.80 -4.98
CA PHE A 200 15.66 -3.24 -5.69
C PHE A 200 15.50 -1.72 -5.83
N GLU A 201 16.55 -1.00 -5.47
CA GLU A 201 16.61 0.47 -5.54
C GLU A 201 17.89 0.91 -6.26
N PHE A 202 17.73 1.79 -7.24
CA PHE A 202 18.85 2.32 -8.02
C PHE A 202 19.70 3.33 -7.25
N HIS A 203 19.10 4.12 -6.36
CA HIS A 203 19.82 5.18 -5.67
C HIS A 203 20.34 4.71 -4.30
N GLU A 204 21.66 4.67 -4.14
CA GLU A 204 22.34 4.14 -2.95
C GLU A 204 21.82 4.72 -1.62
N GLN A 205 21.73 6.06 -1.52
CA GLN A 205 21.24 6.72 -0.30
C GLN A 205 19.80 6.30 0.05
N ARG A 206 18.93 6.11 -0.95
CA ARG A 206 17.56 5.63 -0.71
C ARG A 206 17.56 4.17 -0.31
N ALA A 207 18.36 3.33 -0.96
CA ALA A 207 18.51 1.93 -0.58
C ALA A 207 18.99 1.79 0.87
N ALA A 208 19.94 2.62 1.31
CA ALA A 208 20.41 2.66 2.69
C ALA A 208 19.32 3.13 3.66
N ALA A 209 18.57 4.18 3.32
CA ALA A 209 17.46 4.66 4.15
C ALA A 209 16.35 3.60 4.29
N VAL A 210 15.94 2.95 3.20
CA VAL A 210 14.93 1.88 3.23
C VAL A 210 15.44 0.68 4.04
N ARG A 211 16.72 0.29 3.92
CA ARG A 211 17.31 -0.76 4.78
C ARG A 211 17.21 -0.43 6.26
N GLN A 212 17.53 0.81 6.63
CA GLN A 212 17.42 1.26 8.01
C GLN A 212 15.97 1.21 8.48
N GLU A 213 15.03 1.72 7.68
CA GLU A 213 13.58 1.68 7.99
C GLU A 213 13.08 0.23 8.15
N ILE A 214 13.43 -0.67 7.24
CA ILE A 214 13.10 -2.11 7.34
C ILE A 214 13.66 -2.73 8.62
N SER A 215 14.86 -2.32 9.03
CA SER A 215 15.48 -2.79 10.27
C SER A 215 14.75 -2.25 11.50
N ASP A 216 14.49 -0.94 11.54
CA ASP A 216 13.78 -0.28 12.63
C ASP A 216 12.34 -0.80 12.78
N HIS A 217 11.74 -1.27 11.69
CA HIS A 217 10.39 -1.85 11.69
C HIS A 217 10.37 -3.35 12.00
N GLY A 218 11.53 -3.99 12.23
CA GLY A 218 11.62 -5.41 12.55
C GLY A 218 11.28 -6.34 11.37
N LEU A 219 11.43 -5.86 10.13
CA LEU A 219 11.15 -6.60 8.90
C LEU A 219 12.39 -7.30 8.31
N ASN A 220 13.52 -7.24 9.02
CA ASN A 220 14.75 -7.94 8.68
C ASN A 220 14.52 -9.44 8.49
N GLY A 221 15.10 -10.00 7.42
CA GLY A 221 14.96 -11.41 7.06
C GLY A 221 13.70 -11.74 6.24
N LEU A 222 12.69 -10.87 6.24
CA LEU A 222 11.50 -10.98 5.37
C LEU A 222 11.62 -10.10 4.13
N VAL A 223 12.28 -8.95 4.26
CA VAL A 223 12.57 -8.03 3.16
C VAL A 223 14.08 -7.98 2.95
N GLU A 224 14.53 -8.15 1.71
CA GLU A 224 15.91 -7.98 1.29
C GLU A 224 16.00 -6.80 0.31
N VAL A 225 16.69 -5.74 0.72
CA VAL A 225 16.82 -4.50 -0.06
C VAL A 225 18.20 -4.46 -0.72
N THR A 226 18.22 -4.45 -2.04
CA THR A 226 19.44 -4.48 -2.85
C THR A 226 19.61 -3.15 -3.59
N HIS A 227 20.82 -2.57 -3.52
CA HIS A 227 21.17 -1.41 -4.34
C HIS A 227 21.59 -1.94 -5.70
N ARG A 228 20.82 -1.61 -6.75
CA ARG A 228 21.02 -2.21 -8.08
C ARG A 228 20.39 -1.37 -9.18
N ASP A 229 21.10 -1.25 -10.30
CA ASP A 229 20.49 -0.92 -11.58
C ASP A 229 19.90 -2.19 -12.22
N VAL A 230 18.59 -2.36 -12.10
CA VAL A 230 17.89 -3.54 -12.62
C VAL A 230 17.83 -3.57 -14.15
N TYR A 231 18.13 -2.48 -14.84
CA TYR A 231 18.16 -2.47 -16.31
C TYR A 231 19.37 -3.21 -16.85
N GLU A 232 20.53 -3.07 -16.20
CA GLU A 232 21.78 -3.70 -16.63
C GLU A 232 22.05 -4.98 -15.86
N ASP A 233 21.91 -4.96 -14.54
CA ASP A 233 22.39 -6.01 -13.65
C ASP A 233 21.29 -6.98 -13.16
N GLY A 234 20.06 -6.83 -13.65
CA GLY A 234 18.95 -7.73 -13.39
C GLY A 234 18.59 -7.89 -11.90
N PHE A 235 18.03 -9.06 -11.55
CA PHE A 235 17.32 -9.29 -10.29
C PHE A 235 17.88 -10.45 -9.44
N LEU A 236 19.09 -10.93 -9.73
CA LEU A 236 19.76 -11.91 -8.87
C LEU A 236 20.16 -11.27 -7.54
N LEU A 237 20.08 -12.02 -6.44
CA LEU A 237 20.47 -11.55 -5.10
C LEU A 237 21.97 -11.67 -4.89
N GLY A 238 22.60 -10.67 -4.27
CA GLY A 238 24.05 -10.59 -4.09
C GLY A 238 24.75 -10.02 -5.32
N ASP A 239 25.76 -10.73 -5.83
CA ASP A 239 26.46 -10.34 -7.05
C ASP A 239 25.57 -10.50 -8.30
N PRO A 240 25.55 -9.57 -9.26
CA PRO A 240 24.69 -9.67 -10.45
C PRO A 240 24.91 -10.90 -11.33
N LYS A 241 26.13 -11.46 -11.36
CA LYS A 241 26.50 -12.54 -12.29
C LYS A 241 26.50 -13.91 -11.62
N THR A 242 26.91 -13.94 -10.35
CA THR A 242 27.08 -15.17 -9.55
C THR A 242 26.05 -15.31 -8.43
N GLY A 243 25.17 -14.32 -8.32
CA GLY A 243 24.13 -14.25 -7.31
C GLY A 243 23.08 -15.35 -7.43
N LYS A 244 22.24 -15.43 -6.41
CA LYS A 244 21.21 -16.45 -6.29
C LYS A 244 19.88 -15.95 -6.84
N SER A 245 19.14 -16.80 -7.53
CA SER A 245 17.75 -16.48 -7.90
C SER A 245 16.86 -16.26 -6.67
N PRO A 246 16.09 -15.17 -6.61
CA PRO A 246 15.03 -15.00 -5.61
C PRO A 246 13.87 -16.00 -5.81
N LYS A 247 13.79 -16.67 -6.96
CA LYS A 247 12.68 -17.58 -7.33
C LYS A 247 11.31 -16.90 -7.20
N ALA A 248 11.16 -15.72 -7.77
CA ALA A 248 9.96 -14.91 -7.60
C ALA A 248 8.71 -15.50 -8.26
N ASN A 249 7.56 -15.31 -7.63
CA ASN A 249 6.24 -15.69 -8.14
C ASN A 249 5.43 -14.45 -8.59
N ALA A 250 5.69 -13.30 -7.97
CA ALA A 250 5.07 -12.02 -8.28
C ALA A 250 6.13 -10.95 -8.47
N ILE A 251 5.95 -10.07 -9.45
CA ILE A 251 6.87 -8.99 -9.79
C ILE A 251 6.07 -7.69 -9.92
N PHE A 252 6.57 -6.65 -9.26
CA PHE A 252 6.06 -5.29 -9.36
C PHE A 252 7.20 -4.36 -9.79
N LEU A 253 7.01 -3.63 -10.89
CA LEU A 253 8.00 -2.68 -11.42
C LEU A 253 7.40 -1.27 -11.40
N ASP A 254 7.95 -0.40 -10.55
CA ASP A 254 7.72 1.04 -10.53
C ASP A 254 9.01 1.74 -10.98
N LEU A 255 9.20 1.75 -12.31
CA LEU A 255 10.43 2.18 -12.97
C LEU A 255 10.11 3.19 -14.08
N PRO A 256 11.01 4.13 -14.39
CA PRO A 256 10.82 5.03 -15.53
C PRO A 256 10.70 4.33 -16.89
N ALA A 257 11.42 3.20 -17.07
CA ALA A 257 11.48 2.45 -18.32
C ALA A 257 11.40 0.93 -18.07
N PRO A 258 10.25 0.41 -17.59
CA PRO A 258 10.15 -0.98 -17.14
C PRO A 258 10.41 -1.98 -18.28
N TRP A 259 10.16 -1.60 -19.54
CA TRP A 259 10.44 -2.41 -20.72
C TRP A 259 11.91 -2.80 -20.87
N LEU A 260 12.86 -2.02 -20.33
CA LEU A 260 14.30 -2.34 -20.37
C LEU A 260 14.67 -3.44 -19.37
N ALA A 261 13.95 -3.55 -18.25
CA ALA A 261 14.20 -4.56 -17.22
C ALA A 261 13.61 -5.93 -17.59
N LEU A 262 12.61 -5.98 -18.48
CA LEU A 262 11.89 -7.21 -18.84
C LEU A 262 12.81 -8.29 -19.43
N LYS A 263 13.92 -7.91 -20.08
CA LYS A 263 14.91 -8.86 -20.63
C LYS A 263 15.50 -9.79 -19.57
N HIS A 264 15.52 -9.35 -18.30
CA HIS A 264 16.00 -10.12 -17.15
C HIS A 264 14.91 -10.97 -16.49
N LEU A 265 13.64 -10.80 -16.87
CA LEU A 265 12.48 -11.50 -16.31
C LEU A 265 11.94 -12.54 -17.29
N VAL A 266 12.81 -13.41 -17.77
CA VAL A 266 12.49 -14.50 -18.70
C VAL A 266 12.85 -15.85 -18.11
N ARG A 267 12.24 -16.94 -18.62
CA ARG A 267 12.52 -18.31 -18.14
C ARG A 267 13.93 -18.77 -18.49
N ARG A 268 14.40 -18.46 -19.70
CA ARG A 268 15.72 -18.84 -20.22
C ARG A 268 16.48 -17.60 -20.70
N PRO A 269 17.25 -16.94 -19.81
CA PRO A 269 18.08 -15.82 -20.22
C PRO A 269 19.09 -16.26 -21.29
N ALA A 270 19.27 -15.45 -22.35
CA ALA A 270 20.22 -15.75 -23.42
C ALA A 270 21.67 -15.82 -22.93
N SER A 271 21.99 -15.16 -21.82
CA SER A 271 23.29 -15.20 -21.15
C SER A 271 23.59 -16.54 -20.45
N GLY A 272 22.60 -17.43 -20.32
CA GLY A 272 22.72 -18.68 -19.55
C GLY A 272 22.67 -18.49 -18.03
N ALA A 273 22.45 -17.26 -17.54
CA ALA A 273 22.28 -16.98 -16.12
C ALA A 273 21.00 -17.61 -15.55
N GLU A 274 20.97 -17.83 -14.23
CA GLU A 274 19.77 -18.31 -13.54
C GLU A 274 18.62 -17.30 -13.68
N SER A 275 17.41 -17.77 -13.99
CA SER A 275 16.24 -16.89 -14.03
C SER A 275 15.89 -16.43 -12.62
N PRO A 276 15.54 -15.15 -12.40
CA PRO A 276 15.04 -14.69 -11.11
C PRO A 276 13.64 -15.23 -10.77
N LEU A 277 12.97 -15.87 -11.73
CA LEU A 277 11.60 -16.38 -11.58
C LEU A 277 11.61 -17.82 -11.08
N ASP A 278 10.59 -18.20 -10.30
CA ASP A 278 10.42 -19.58 -9.83
C ASP A 278 10.12 -20.53 -11.01
N PRO A 279 10.98 -21.51 -11.34
CA PRO A 279 10.75 -22.41 -12.47
C PRO A 279 9.50 -23.29 -12.27
N GLY A 280 9.14 -23.60 -11.02
CA GLY A 280 8.03 -24.51 -10.71
C GLY A 280 6.65 -23.85 -10.71
N SER A 281 6.58 -22.53 -10.93
CA SER A 281 5.32 -21.79 -10.80
C SER A 281 5.15 -20.72 -11.87
N THR A 282 3.89 -20.36 -12.13
CA THR A 282 3.55 -19.19 -12.96
C THR A 282 4.00 -17.91 -12.28
N ALA A 283 4.65 -17.03 -13.05
CA ALA A 283 5.05 -15.70 -12.60
C ALA A 283 4.02 -14.65 -13.04
N TYR A 284 3.67 -13.75 -12.14
CA TYR A 284 2.73 -12.64 -12.38
C TYR A 284 3.48 -11.32 -12.32
N LEU A 285 3.30 -10.47 -13.32
CA LEU A 285 3.98 -9.18 -13.43
C LEU A 285 2.96 -8.05 -13.47
N CYS A 286 3.28 -6.95 -12.78
CA CYS A 286 2.60 -5.68 -12.90
C CYS A 286 3.64 -4.59 -13.09
N THR A 287 3.45 -3.71 -14.07
CA THR A 287 4.24 -2.48 -14.21
C THR A 287 3.36 -1.27 -13.92
N PHE A 288 3.91 -0.30 -13.20
CA PHE A 288 3.28 0.96 -12.85
C PHE A 288 3.86 2.04 -13.75
N SER A 289 3.03 2.68 -14.59
CA SER A 289 3.51 3.69 -15.54
C SER A 289 2.54 4.87 -15.64
N PRO A 290 2.99 6.11 -15.39
CA PRO A 290 2.10 7.28 -15.42
C PRO A 290 1.64 7.64 -16.83
N CYS A 291 2.48 7.43 -17.85
CA CYS A 291 2.19 7.82 -19.23
C CYS A 291 1.77 6.61 -20.08
N LEU A 292 0.85 6.84 -21.01
CA LEU A 292 0.31 5.77 -21.86
C LEU A 292 1.38 5.22 -22.84
N GLU A 293 2.29 6.05 -23.30
CA GLU A 293 3.40 5.68 -24.19
C GLU A 293 4.38 4.72 -23.50
N GLN A 294 4.55 4.88 -22.19
CA GLN A 294 5.34 3.94 -21.38
C GLN A 294 4.65 2.58 -21.30
N ALA A 295 3.32 2.56 -21.09
CA ALA A 295 2.54 1.33 -21.10
C ALA A 295 2.59 0.64 -22.47
N GLU A 296 2.44 1.38 -23.57
CA GLU A 296 2.51 0.85 -24.94
C GLU A 296 3.85 0.16 -25.22
N ARG A 297 4.98 0.84 -24.92
CA ARG A 297 6.32 0.26 -25.09
C ARG A 297 6.50 -1.01 -24.25
N THR A 298 6.01 -0.99 -23.03
CA THR A 298 6.04 -2.15 -22.12
C THR A 298 5.28 -3.33 -22.70
N ILE A 299 4.05 -3.11 -23.17
CA ILE A 299 3.21 -4.14 -23.79
C ILE A 299 3.89 -4.73 -25.04
N ARG A 300 4.52 -3.89 -25.87
CA ARG A 300 5.26 -4.34 -27.05
C ARG A 300 6.39 -5.31 -26.68
N ILE A 301 7.20 -4.97 -25.69
CA ILE A 301 8.30 -5.85 -25.24
C ILE A 301 7.78 -7.10 -24.54
N MET A 302 6.74 -7.00 -23.71
CA MET A 302 6.08 -8.15 -23.09
C MET A 302 5.66 -9.19 -24.14
N ARG A 303 5.03 -8.75 -25.25
CA ARG A 303 4.64 -9.64 -26.36
C ARG A 303 5.85 -10.34 -27.00
N GLN A 304 6.95 -9.62 -27.20
CA GLN A 304 8.19 -10.19 -27.75
C GLN A 304 8.83 -11.23 -26.82
N LEU A 305 8.70 -11.04 -25.52
CA LEU A 305 9.25 -11.92 -24.48
C LEU A 305 8.24 -13.00 -24.01
N SER A 306 7.21 -13.28 -24.80
CA SER A 306 6.22 -14.34 -24.57
C SER A 306 5.43 -14.22 -23.27
N TRP A 307 5.29 -13.00 -22.73
CA TRP A 307 4.32 -12.74 -21.67
C TRP A 307 2.90 -12.83 -22.23
N LEU A 308 2.02 -13.53 -21.51
CA LEU A 308 0.65 -13.82 -21.90
C LEU A 308 -0.34 -13.01 -21.05
N ASN A 309 -1.62 -13.05 -21.46
CA ASN A 309 -2.74 -12.40 -20.75
C ASN A 309 -2.45 -10.93 -20.38
N ILE A 310 -1.83 -10.20 -21.30
CA ILE A 310 -1.46 -8.80 -21.08
C ILE A 310 -2.73 -7.95 -21.02
N SER A 311 -2.88 -7.19 -19.94
CA SER A 311 -4.05 -6.33 -19.72
C SER A 311 -3.66 -5.08 -18.95
N MET A 312 -4.07 -3.93 -19.47
CA MET A 312 -3.88 -2.63 -18.83
C MET A 312 -5.19 -2.18 -18.17
N VAL A 313 -5.09 -1.64 -16.96
CA VAL A 313 -6.21 -1.03 -16.22
C VAL A 313 -5.73 0.19 -15.45
N GLU A 314 -6.66 1.01 -14.98
CA GLU A 314 -6.45 2.04 -13.96
C GLU A 314 -7.38 1.76 -12.76
N VAL A 315 -7.04 2.29 -11.58
CA VAL A 315 -7.84 2.15 -10.37
C VAL A 315 -8.24 3.54 -9.86
N ASN A 316 -9.53 3.85 -9.97
CA ASN A 316 -10.09 5.11 -9.49
C ASN A 316 -10.72 4.91 -8.11
N HIS A 317 -10.26 5.69 -7.13
CA HIS A 317 -10.75 5.65 -5.76
C HIS A 317 -11.29 7.02 -5.35
N ASN A 318 -12.50 7.02 -4.77
CA ASN A 318 -13.13 8.22 -4.23
C ASN A 318 -13.49 7.99 -2.76
N ARG A 319 -13.03 8.90 -1.89
CA ARG A 319 -13.48 8.92 -0.50
C ARG A 319 -14.80 9.68 -0.35
N ILE A 320 -15.70 9.11 0.46
CA ILE A 320 -16.99 9.72 0.76
C ILE A 320 -16.98 10.29 2.18
N ASP A 321 -17.27 11.59 2.29
CA ASP A 321 -17.47 12.29 3.55
C ASP A 321 -18.96 12.31 3.89
N VAL A 322 -19.33 11.63 4.97
CA VAL A 322 -20.68 11.62 5.50
C VAL A 322 -20.84 12.76 6.51
N LYS A 323 -21.78 13.67 6.25
CA LYS A 323 -22.06 14.83 7.10
C LYS A 323 -23.57 14.94 7.34
N ARG A 324 -23.95 15.63 8.42
CA ARG A 324 -25.34 16.02 8.65
C ARG A 324 -25.50 17.49 8.35
N GLU A 325 -26.29 17.78 7.33
CA GLU A 325 -26.63 19.14 6.94
C GLU A 325 -27.85 19.59 7.75
N ARG A 326 -27.68 20.65 8.52
CA ARG A 326 -28.74 21.25 9.34
C ARG A 326 -29.20 22.51 8.62
N ILE A 327 -30.45 22.48 8.13
CA ILE A 327 -31.10 23.59 7.41
C ILE A 327 -32.42 23.83 8.10
N GLY A 328 -32.68 25.08 8.43
CA GLY A 328 -33.89 25.56 9.10
C GLY A 328 -33.59 26.80 9.93
N LEU A 329 -34.61 27.63 10.15
CA LEU A 329 -34.55 28.77 11.05
C LEU A 329 -34.49 28.32 12.52
N ASP A 330 -35.01 27.13 12.81
CA ASP A 330 -34.90 26.44 14.10
C ASP A 330 -33.45 26.08 14.48
N CYS A 331 -32.55 26.05 13.50
CA CYS A 331 -31.14 25.70 13.69
C CYS A 331 -30.23 26.91 13.99
N GLU A 332 -30.80 28.08 14.27
CA GLU A 332 -30.04 29.29 14.59
C GLU A 332 -29.22 29.12 15.88
N GLY A 333 -27.97 29.61 15.89
CA GLY A 333 -27.02 29.39 16.99
C GLY A 333 -26.32 28.02 17.00
N ILE A 334 -26.71 27.08 16.15
CA ILE A 334 -26.03 25.78 16.02
C ILE A 334 -24.80 25.92 15.11
N ARG A 335 -23.62 25.58 15.63
CA ARG A 335 -22.35 25.62 14.86
C ARG A 335 -22.43 24.72 13.63
N GLY A 336 -22.25 25.32 12.44
CA GLY A 336 -22.25 24.61 11.16
C GLY A 336 -23.63 24.35 10.56
N ALA A 337 -24.70 24.93 11.12
CA ALA A 337 -26.02 24.94 10.50
C ALA A 337 -26.15 26.08 9.49
N THR A 338 -26.91 25.84 8.42
CA THR A 338 -27.30 26.86 7.45
C THR A 338 -28.65 27.42 7.89
N VAL A 339 -28.66 28.64 8.41
CA VAL A 339 -29.88 29.33 8.84
C VAL A 339 -30.60 29.88 7.60
N TYR A 340 -31.37 29.00 6.96
CA TYR A 340 -32.18 29.30 5.80
C TYR A 340 -33.50 28.52 5.93
N PRO A 341 -34.64 29.06 5.44
CA PRO A 341 -35.89 28.33 5.48
C PRO A 341 -35.77 26.96 4.82
N ARG A 342 -36.12 25.91 5.54
CA ARG A 342 -36.09 24.53 5.07
C ARG A 342 -37.26 24.23 4.14
N THR A 343 -38.42 24.83 4.40
CA THR A 343 -39.63 24.66 3.58
C THR A 343 -40.17 25.99 3.08
N VAL A 344 -41.07 25.92 2.09
CA VAL A 344 -41.73 27.11 1.54
C VAL A 344 -42.59 27.78 2.62
N GLU A 345 -43.25 27.00 3.46
CA GLU A 345 -44.07 27.51 4.57
C GLU A 345 -43.23 28.31 5.55
N GLU A 346 -42.07 27.78 5.94
CA GLU A 346 -41.13 28.47 6.83
C GLU A 346 -40.58 29.76 6.17
N ALA A 347 -40.35 29.74 4.86
CA ALA A 347 -39.91 30.93 4.11
C ALA A 347 -41.00 32.01 4.09
N VAL A 348 -42.26 31.62 3.89
CA VAL A 348 -43.41 32.53 3.87
C VAL A 348 -43.65 33.11 5.26
N VAL A 349 -43.58 32.31 6.32
CA VAL A 349 -43.72 32.80 7.71
C VAL A 349 -42.64 33.83 8.02
N LYS A 350 -41.37 33.53 7.73
CA LYS A 350 -40.27 34.48 7.92
C LYS A 350 -40.47 35.78 7.13
N LEU A 351 -40.90 35.67 5.87
CA LEU A 351 -41.14 36.83 5.02
C LEU A 351 -42.27 37.72 5.58
N GLN A 352 -43.33 37.12 6.12
CA GLN A 352 -44.42 37.86 6.77
C GLN A 352 -43.95 38.56 8.04
N GLU A 353 -43.13 37.90 8.87
CA GLU A 353 -42.53 38.49 10.07
C GLU A 353 -41.62 39.67 9.72
N ASP A 354 -40.77 39.52 8.69
CA ASP A 354 -39.87 40.56 8.21
C ASP A 354 -40.65 41.76 7.62
N ASP A 355 -41.73 41.54 6.86
CA ASP A 355 -42.58 42.62 6.34
C ASP A 355 -43.32 43.37 7.46
N GLN A 356 -43.88 42.64 8.44
CA GLN A 356 -44.50 43.26 9.61
C GLN A 356 -43.50 44.08 10.42
N ARG A 357 -42.28 43.57 10.60
CA ARG A 357 -41.17 44.28 11.24
C ARG A 357 -40.82 45.56 10.46
N ALA A 358 -40.66 45.47 9.16
CA ALA A 358 -40.35 46.61 8.30
C ALA A 358 -41.46 47.68 8.32
N LYS A 359 -42.74 47.26 8.34
CA LYS A 359 -43.89 48.16 8.51
C LYS A 359 -43.85 48.90 9.84
N ARG A 360 -43.63 48.21 10.96
CA ARG A 360 -43.52 48.84 12.29
C ARG A 360 -42.37 49.83 12.38
N LEU A 361 -41.21 49.47 11.81
CA LEU A 361 -40.04 50.37 11.77
C LEU A 361 -40.30 51.61 10.91
N ARG A 362 -40.92 51.45 9.74
CA ARG A 362 -41.32 52.58 8.89
C ARG A 362 -42.34 53.49 9.59
N GLN A 363 -43.33 52.92 10.26
CA GLN A 363 -44.34 53.68 10.98
C GLN A 363 -43.72 54.46 12.15
N ALA A 364 -42.84 53.84 12.93
CA ALA A 364 -42.12 54.53 14.01
C ALA A 364 -41.25 55.70 13.50
N HIS A 365 -40.67 55.57 12.30
CA HIS A 365 -39.94 56.66 11.63
C HIS A 365 -40.87 57.79 11.18
N TYR A 366 -42.03 57.48 10.59
CA TYR A 366 -43.02 58.50 10.20
C TYR A 366 -43.59 59.26 11.41
N ASP A 367 -43.83 58.56 12.53
CA ASP A 367 -44.39 59.14 13.75
C ASP A 367 -43.34 59.89 14.60
N GLY A 368 -42.07 59.95 14.18
CA GLY A 368 -40.99 60.62 14.91
C GLY A 368 -40.59 59.94 16.23
N LYS A 369 -41.02 58.69 16.46
CA LYS A 369 -40.80 57.89 17.68
C LYS A 369 -39.58 56.99 17.61
N GLU A 370 -38.57 57.35 16.82
CA GLU A 370 -37.40 56.50 16.61
C GLU A 370 -36.57 56.25 17.89
N ASN A 371 -36.63 57.20 18.83
CA ASN A 371 -35.93 57.17 20.11
C ASN A 371 -36.83 56.70 21.28
N ASP A 372 -38.03 56.22 20.98
CA ASP A 372 -38.91 55.65 22.01
C ASP A 372 -38.25 54.39 22.60
N PRO A 373 -38.09 54.28 23.94
CA PRO A 373 -37.49 53.12 24.58
C PRO A 373 -38.17 51.80 24.19
N GLU A 374 -39.47 51.81 23.89
CA GLU A 374 -40.20 50.61 23.45
C GLU A 374 -39.80 50.16 22.03
N ILE A 375 -39.54 51.10 21.13
CA ILE A 375 -39.05 50.84 19.76
C ILE A 375 -37.56 50.46 19.77
N GLN A 376 -36.75 51.06 20.65
CA GLN A 376 -35.35 50.68 20.82
C GLN A 376 -35.22 49.28 21.45
N GLU A 377 -36.05 48.94 22.42
CA GLU A 377 -36.11 47.62 23.01
C GLU A 377 -36.62 46.58 22.00
N PHE A 378 -37.60 46.92 21.15
CA PHE A 378 -38.02 46.06 20.03
C PHE A 378 -36.90 45.84 19.00
N LYS A 379 -36.12 46.88 18.65
CA LYS A 379 -34.92 46.74 17.78
C LYS A 379 -33.86 45.84 18.43
N ALA A 380 -33.67 45.92 19.75
CA ALA A 380 -32.71 45.13 20.51
C ALA A 380 -33.16 43.70 20.83
N ARG A 381 -34.47 43.46 20.98
CA ARG A 381 -35.07 42.12 21.08
C ARG A 381 -35.10 41.44 19.72
N ALA A 382 -35.40 42.15 18.64
CA ALA A 382 -35.36 41.60 17.29
C ALA A 382 -33.94 41.34 16.75
N SER A 383 -32.88 41.66 17.52
CA SER A 383 -31.51 41.18 17.31
C SER A 383 -31.09 40.07 18.28
N LYS A 384 -31.91 39.73 19.28
CA LYS A 384 -31.69 38.69 20.31
C LYS A 384 -32.65 37.50 20.24
N ASP A 385 -33.91 37.71 19.83
CA ASP A 385 -34.99 36.70 19.76
C ASP A 385 -34.85 35.74 18.58
N SER A 386 -33.76 35.82 17.84
CA SER A 386 -33.35 34.77 16.90
C SER A 386 -32.66 33.60 17.64
N SER A 387 -32.72 33.57 18.97
CA SER A 387 -32.26 32.46 19.79
C SER A 387 -33.26 31.30 19.80
N ALA A 388 -33.07 30.40 18.83
CA ALA A 388 -33.25 28.95 18.90
C ALA A 388 -34.44 28.41 19.72
N GLN A 389 -35.44 27.85 19.03
CA GLN A 389 -36.15 26.72 19.59
C GLN A 389 -35.14 25.58 19.79
N THR A 390 -34.71 25.36 21.04
CA THR A 390 -33.86 24.22 21.39
C THR A 390 -34.63 22.93 21.13
N SER A 391 -34.41 22.33 19.96
CA SER A 391 -34.93 21.00 19.67
C SER A 391 -34.40 20.00 20.72
N SER A 392 -35.31 19.24 21.32
CA SER A 392 -35.00 18.24 22.38
C SER A 392 -34.25 17.02 21.85
N ALA A 393 -34.16 16.86 20.53
CA ALA A 393 -33.45 15.76 19.89
C ALA A 393 -31.93 15.94 20.06
N PRO A 394 -31.16 14.87 20.33
CA PRO A 394 -29.70 14.94 20.38
C PRO A 394 -29.10 15.51 19.10
N SER A 395 -28.06 16.33 19.21
CA SER A 395 -27.44 17.00 18.05
C SER A 395 -26.99 16.03 16.94
N TYR A 396 -26.60 14.80 17.29
CA TYR A 396 -26.23 13.75 16.32
C TYR A 396 -27.41 13.18 15.53
N SER A 397 -28.65 13.36 15.99
CA SER A 397 -29.87 12.94 15.27
C SER A 397 -30.48 14.04 14.41
N GLN A 398 -30.07 15.29 14.63
CA GLN A 398 -30.56 16.46 13.90
C GLN A 398 -29.90 16.60 12.52
N GLY A 399 -30.66 17.14 11.56
CA GLY A 399 -30.20 17.41 10.20
C GLY A 399 -30.32 16.22 9.26
N ARG A 400 -30.30 16.51 7.96
CA ARG A 400 -30.35 15.52 6.88
C ARG A 400 -28.98 14.88 6.70
N LEU A 401 -28.94 13.55 6.64
CA LEU A 401 -27.73 12.84 6.29
C LEU A 401 -27.41 13.07 4.81
N ILE A 402 -26.24 13.64 4.54
CA ILE A 402 -25.72 13.88 3.20
C ILE A 402 -24.33 13.28 3.07
N HIS A 403 -23.91 13.06 1.83
CA HIS A 403 -22.53 12.72 1.52
C HIS A 403 -21.95 13.72 0.54
N ARG A 404 -20.66 14.00 0.66
CA ARG A 404 -19.89 14.78 -0.30
C ARG A 404 -18.61 14.01 -0.62
N SER A 405 -18.13 14.11 -1.85
CA SER A 405 -16.80 13.60 -2.20
C SER A 405 -15.72 14.44 -1.51
N GLU A 406 -14.55 13.86 -1.33
CA GLU A 406 -13.38 14.60 -0.88
C GLU A 406 -13.07 15.79 -1.80
N PRO A 407 -12.53 16.91 -1.26
CA PRO A 407 -12.33 18.13 -2.02
C PRO A 407 -11.23 17.99 -3.09
N GLU A 408 -10.26 17.12 -2.86
CA GLU A 408 -9.13 16.88 -3.77
C GLU A 408 -9.12 15.40 -4.15
N LEU A 409 -9.49 15.11 -5.40
CA LEU A 409 -9.50 13.76 -5.94
C LEU A 409 -8.18 13.47 -6.64
N LYS A 410 -7.60 12.30 -6.37
CA LYS A 410 -6.50 11.75 -7.16
C LYS A 410 -7.09 11.13 -8.42
N THR A 411 -7.24 11.95 -9.46
CA THR A 411 -7.89 11.55 -10.71
C THR A 411 -7.08 10.58 -11.55
N HIS A 412 -5.76 10.56 -11.39
CA HIS A 412 -4.86 9.61 -12.03
C HIS A 412 -3.66 9.34 -11.13
N THR A 413 -3.30 8.07 -10.95
CA THR A 413 -2.06 7.67 -10.30
C THR A 413 -1.09 7.11 -11.34
N SER A 414 -1.45 6.00 -11.99
CA SER A 414 -0.75 5.41 -13.13
C SER A 414 -1.58 4.32 -13.80
N TYR A 415 -1.20 3.97 -15.02
CA TYR A 415 -1.67 2.77 -15.69
C TYR A 415 -0.96 1.54 -15.13
N LEU A 416 -1.75 0.50 -14.85
CA LEU A 416 -1.30 -0.78 -14.34
C LEU A 416 -1.33 -1.81 -15.47
N VAL A 417 -0.17 -2.21 -15.98
CA VAL A 417 -0.08 -3.26 -17.00
C VAL A 417 0.27 -4.58 -16.34
N PHE A 418 -0.67 -5.53 -16.41
CA PHE A 418 -0.51 -6.87 -15.89
C PHE A 418 -0.14 -7.84 -17.01
N ALA A 419 0.69 -8.82 -16.68
CA ALA A 419 0.99 -9.93 -17.57
C ALA A 419 1.32 -11.20 -16.78
N VAL A 420 1.23 -12.34 -17.46
CA VAL A 420 1.47 -13.66 -16.87
C VAL A 420 2.50 -14.42 -17.70
N LEU A 421 3.50 -14.99 -17.03
CA LEU A 421 4.46 -15.89 -17.65
C LEU A 421 4.26 -17.30 -17.06
N PRO A 422 3.64 -18.24 -17.81
CA PRO A 422 3.45 -19.61 -17.36
C PRO A 422 4.77 -20.25 -16.91
N ARG A 423 4.67 -21.29 -16.06
CA ARG A 423 5.82 -22.17 -15.82
C ARG A 423 6.26 -22.80 -17.14
N GLU A 424 7.52 -23.13 -17.24
CA GLU A 424 7.99 -23.97 -18.34
C GLU A 424 7.46 -25.40 -18.13
N TRP A 425 6.98 -26.01 -19.21
CA TRP A 425 6.50 -27.39 -19.20
C TRP A 425 7.56 -28.27 -19.85
N THR A 426 7.99 -29.30 -19.13
CA THR A 426 8.76 -30.39 -19.74
C THR A 426 7.83 -31.38 -20.44
N GLU A 427 8.37 -32.19 -21.35
CA GLU A 427 7.60 -33.27 -21.99
C GLU A 427 6.98 -34.22 -20.94
N ASP A 428 7.72 -34.50 -19.87
CA ASP A 428 7.25 -35.29 -18.73
C ASP A 428 6.08 -34.63 -18.00
N ASP A 429 6.13 -33.30 -17.80
CA ASP A 429 5.03 -32.55 -17.17
C ASP A 429 3.78 -32.59 -18.05
N GLU A 430 3.94 -32.44 -19.36
CA GLU A 430 2.83 -32.54 -20.32
C GLU A 430 2.22 -33.94 -20.29
N GLN A 431 3.05 -35.00 -20.30
CA GLN A 431 2.58 -36.37 -20.26
C GLN A 431 1.82 -36.67 -18.96
N LYS A 432 2.35 -36.23 -17.81
CA LYS A 432 1.66 -36.35 -16.51
C LYS A 432 0.31 -35.63 -16.51
N CYS A 433 0.25 -34.42 -17.07
CA CYS A 433 -1.00 -33.68 -17.17
C CYS A 433 -2.01 -34.37 -18.09
N ARG A 434 -1.57 -34.90 -19.25
CA ARG A 434 -2.44 -35.69 -20.15
C ARG A 434 -2.97 -36.96 -19.48
N GLN A 435 -2.18 -37.60 -18.61
CA GLN A 435 -2.62 -38.75 -17.82
C GLN A 435 -3.62 -38.35 -16.73
N GLN A 436 -3.41 -37.21 -16.07
CA GLN A 436 -4.26 -36.72 -14.98
C GLN A 436 -5.58 -36.11 -15.49
N TRP A 437 -5.56 -35.44 -16.63
CA TRP A 437 -6.71 -34.87 -17.33
C TRP A 437 -6.73 -35.36 -18.77
N PRO A 438 -7.15 -36.62 -19.01
CA PRO A 438 -7.29 -37.13 -20.36
C PRO A 438 -8.31 -36.28 -21.12
N SER A 439 -7.89 -35.69 -22.24
CA SER A 439 -8.76 -34.93 -23.12
C SER A 439 -9.88 -35.84 -23.62
N GLN A 440 -11.15 -35.50 -23.33
CA GLN A 440 -12.29 -36.32 -23.76
C GLN A 440 -12.51 -36.38 -25.28
N LYS A 441 -11.71 -35.72 -26.11
CA LYS A 441 -11.74 -35.86 -27.57
C LYS A 441 -10.36 -35.62 -28.18
N LEU A 442 -9.67 -36.71 -28.45
CA LEU A 442 -9.13 -36.99 -29.78
C LEU A 442 -9.40 -38.48 -29.94
N ASP A 443 -10.23 -38.86 -30.93
CA ASP A 443 -10.26 -40.24 -31.37
C ASP A 443 -8.79 -40.64 -31.55
N ALA A 444 -8.32 -41.61 -30.77
CA ALA A 444 -7.05 -42.24 -31.08
C ALA A 444 -7.15 -42.62 -32.56
N PRO A 445 -6.13 -42.36 -33.41
CA PRO A 445 -6.16 -42.88 -34.76
C PRO A 445 -6.39 -44.38 -34.57
N GLU A 446 -7.56 -44.88 -35.03
CA GLU A 446 -7.89 -46.28 -34.84
C GLU A 446 -6.67 -47.06 -35.31
N PRO A 447 -6.14 -47.99 -34.50
CA PRO A 447 -5.08 -48.86 -34.99
C PRO A 447 -5.67 -49.51 -36.24
N LYS A 448 -5.10 -49.18 -37.42
CA LYS A 448 -5.57 -49.66 -38.73
C LYS A 448 -6.05 -51.08 -38.53
N SER A 449 -7.36 -51.28 -38.58
CA SER A 449 -7.97 -52.58 -38.33
C SER A 449 -7.20 -53.58 -39.17
N GLY A 450 -6.62 -54.58 -38.50
CA GLY A 450 -5.74 -55.55 -39.14
C GLY A 450 -6.43 -56.04 -40.42
N LYS A 451 -5.72 -55.97 -41.55
CA LYS A 451 -6.25 -56.35 -42.87
C LYS A 451 -7.05 -57.64 -42.70
N SER A 452 -8.33 -57.61 -43.08
CA SER A 452 -9.19 -58.80 -43.03
C SER A 452 -8.43 -59.98 -43.64
N ARG A 453 -8.50 -61.16 -43.01
CA ARG A 453 -7.82 -62.39 -43.48
C ARG A 453 -8.07 -62.66 -44.96
N ARG A 454 -9.20 -62.18 -45.50
CA ARG A 454 -9.57 -62.26 -46.91
C ARG A 454 -8.77 -61.30 -47.81
N GLN A 455 -8.45 -60.11 -47.32
CA GLN A 455 -7.66 -59.08 -48.00
C GLN A 455 -6.17 -59.45 -48.00
N ALA A 456 -5.64 -59.95 -46.87
CA ALA A 456 -4.28 -60.47 -46.79
C ALA A 456 -4.05 -61.69 -47.70
N LYS A 457 -5.04 -62.60 -47.80
CA LYS A 457 -4.97 -63.77 -48.69
C LYS A 457 -5.05 -63.38 -50.17
N ARG A 458 -5.76 -62.30 -50.50
CA ARG A 458 -5.85 -61.78 -51.88
C ARG A 458 -4.54 -61.11 -52.31
N GLU A 459 -3.96 -60.27 -51.46
CA GLU A 459 -2.66 -59.65 -51.71
C GLU A 459 -1.53 -60.69 -51.78
N ALA A 460 -1.52 -61.71 -50.92
CA ALA A 460 -0.52 -62.79 -50.98
C ALA A 460 -0.64 -63.60 -52.28
N LYS A 461 -1.86 -63.83 -52.77
CA LYS A 461 -2.10 -64.53 -54.05
C LYS A 461 -1.65 -63.67 -55.24
N GLU A 462 -1.91 -62.37 -55.22
CA GLU A 462 -1.44 -61.44 -56.25
C GLU A 462 0.08 -61.31 -56.25
N ARG A 463 0.73 -61.33 -55.08
CA ARG A 463 2.19 -61.33 -54.95
C ARG A 463 2.82 -62.62 -55.50
N CYS A 464 2.26 -63.78 -55.16
CA CYS A 464 2.71 -65.05 -55.70
C CYS A 464 2.54 -65.13 -57.23
N LEU A 465 1.44 -64.58 -57.76
CA LEU A 465 1.23 -64.46 -59.21
C LEU A 465 2.23 -63.50 -59.88
N GLN A 466 2.68 -62.45 -59.19
CA GLN A 466 3.70 -61.54 -59.69
C GLN A 466 5.10 -62.17 -59.64
N GLU A 467 5.41 -62.93 -58.60
CA GLU A 467 6.67 -63.69 -58.48
C GLU A 467 6.75 -64.78 -59.55
N VAL A 468 5.68 -65.56 -59.77
CA VAL A 468 5.65 -66.57 -60.85
C VAL A 468 5.79 -65.92 -62.23
N LYS A 469 5.17 -64.75 -62.46
CA LYS A 469 5.34 -64.01 -63.72
C LYS A 469 6.74 -63.41 -63.89
N ALA A 470 7.42 -63.07 -62.80
CA ALA A 470 8.80 -62.59 -62.84
C ALA A 470 9.77 -63.77 -63.11
N GLU A 471 9.53 -64.94 -62.51
CA GLU A 471 10.29 -66.16 -62.77
C GLU A 471 10.10 -66.69 -64.20
N GLU A 472 8.91 -66.58 -64.77
CA GLU A 472 8.64 -66.90 -66.19
C GLU A 472 9.32 -65.92 -67.17
N GLN A 473 9.65 -64.70 -66.72
CA GLN A 473 10.38 -63.70 -67.53
C GLN A 473 11.90 -63.80 -67.40
N GLU A 474 12.41 -64.50 -66.37
CA GLU A 474 13.85 -64.63 -66.09
C GLU A 474 14.48 -65.98 -66.49
N GLN A 475 13.75 -66.90 -67.15
CA GLN A 475 14.39 -68.06 -67.82
C GLN A 475 14.90 -67.68 -69.22
N PRO A 476 16.22 -67.57 -69.45
CA PRO A 476 16.79 -67.20 -70.74
C PRO A 476 17.01 -68.43 -71.63
N ALA A 477 17.05 -68.14 -72.93
CA ALA A 477 17.41 -69.06 -73.99
C ALA A 477 18.78 -69.72 -73.77
N GLU A 478 18.79 -71.01 -73.45
CA GLU A 478 19.94 -71.91 -73.63
C GLU A 478 19.42 -73.32 -73.93
N GLU A 479 19.27 -73.63 -75.22
CA GLU A 479 19.55 -74.94 -75.85
C GLU A 479 18.91 -74.99 -77.25
N LYS A 480 19.74 -74.79 -78.29
CA LYS A 480 19.84 -75.66 -79.47
C LYS A 480 20.86 -75.11 -80.48
N ASN A 481 22.09 -75.62 -80.37
CA ASN A 481 22.89 -75.96 -81.54
C ASN A 481 22.31 -77.24 -82.16
N GLU A 482 22.17 -77.30 -83.49
CA GLU A 482 22.61 -78.41 -84.36
C GLU A 482 21.98 -78.33 -85.77
N ALA A 483 22.85 -78.58 -86.76
CA ALA A 483 22.67 -78.71 -88.22
C ALA A 483 22.67 -77.42 -89.08
#